data_AF-A0A7X3XDD1-F1
#
_entry.id   AF-A0A7X3XDD1-F1
#
_cell.length_a   1.000
_cell.length_b   1.000
_cell.length_c   1.000
_cell.angle_alpha   90.00
_cell.angle_beta   90.00
_cell.angle_gamma   90.00
#
_symmetry.space_group_name_H-M   'P 1'
#
loop_
_entity.id
_entity.type
_entity.pdbx_description
1 polymer ?
#
loop_
_entity_poly.entity_id
_entity_poly.type
_entity_poly.pdbx_seq_one_letter_code
_entity_poly.pdbx_strand_id
1 'polypeptide(L)'
;MQIFVTLVLLFAMLGFVTFLRFILRFIKSLIFNDRTEEKDIKKLKSTSKQDKESLIKALGNELPQKELDKINDKYGLLLKINYKDSKGNDTTRIIMPAKKVDLSELKELEYVKRYCYLRKGIRTFKTNRINECCNYSTGEVYIMDGQIL
;
A
#
# COMPACT_ATOMS: atom_id res chain seq x y z
N MET A 1 -28.21 -25.38 -41.79
CA MET A 1 -27.17 -25.83 -40.84
C MET A 1 -25.91 -24.96 -40.88
N GLN A 2 -25.35 -24.61 -42.04
CA GLN A 2 -24.14 -23.75 -42.17
C GLN A 2 -24.25 -22.35 -41.51
N ILE A 3 -25.41 -21.70 -41.58
CA ILE A 3 -25.61 -20.36 -41.01
C ILE A 3 -25.51 -20.38 -39.48
N PHE A 4 -25.96 -21.45 -38.84
CA PHE A 4 -25.90 -21.58 -37.38
C PHE A 4 -24.45 -21.78 -36.89
N VAL A 5 -23.68 -22.63 -37.60
CA VAL A 5 -22.27 -22.88 -37.27
C VAL A 5 -21.42 -21.62 -37.44
N THR A 6 -21.67 -20.83 -38.50
CA THR A 6 -20.95 -19.57 -38.73
C THR A 6 -21.30 -18.52 -37.67
N LEU A 7 -22.55 -18.44 -37.21
CA LEU A 7 -22.94 -17.52 -36.14
C LEU A 7 -22.25 -17.86 -34.81
N VAL A 8 -22.20 -19.14 -34.44
CA VAL A 8 -21.57 -19.60 -33.19
C VAL A 8 -20.07 -19.31 -33.17
N LEU A 9 -19.38 -19.53 -34.30
CA LEU A 9 -17.96 -19.19 -34.45
C LEU A 9 -17.71 -17.68 -34.33
N LEU A 10 -18.62 -16.85 -34.85
CA LEU A 10 -18.52 -15.40 -34.76
C LEU A 10 -18.63 -14.91 -33.30
N PHE A 11 -19.58 -15.46 -32.53
CA PHE A 11 -19.73 -15.15 -31.10
C PHE A 11 -18.54 -15.63 -30.27
N ALA A 12 -17.98 -16.80 -30.57
CA ALA A 12 -16.77 -17.30 -29.91
C ALA A 12 -15.56 -16.38 -30.18
N MET A 13 -15.39 -15.90 -31.41
CA MET A 13 -14.34 -14.96 -31.78
C MET A 13 -14.49 -13.61 -31.07
N LEU A 14 -15.71 -13.07 -31.00
CA LEU A 14 -16.00 -11.83 -30.27
C LEU A 14 -15.71 -11.97 -28.77
N GLY A 15 -16.14 -13.09 -28.16
CA GLY A 15 -15.85 -13.41 -26.76
C GLY A 15 -14.35 -13.50 -26.51
N PHE A 16 -13.60 -14.20 -27.36
CA PHE A 16 -12.15 -14.33 -27.24
C PHE A 16 -11.42 -12.99 -27.32
N VAL A 17 -11.83 -12.10 -28.23
CA VAL A 17 -11.22 -10.76 -28.35
C VAL A 17 -11.47 -9.91 -27.11
N THR A 18 -12.68 -9.97 -26.53
CA THR A 18 -12.98 -9.24 -25.29
C THR A 18 -12.20 -9.80 -24.09
N PHE A 19 -12.07 -11.12 -24.00
CA PHE A 19 -11.28 -11.79 -22.96
C PHE A 19 -9.78 -11.45 -23.08
N LEU A 20 -9.23 -11.44 -24.30
CA LEU A 20 -7.85 -11.06 -24.54
C LEU A 20 -7.58 -9.60 -24.15
N ARG A 21 -8.52 -8.68 -24.44
CA ARG A 21 -8.43 -7.28 -24.01
C ARG A 21 -8.47 -7.13 -22.48
N PHE A 22 -9.26 -7.96 -21.79
CA PHE A 22 -9.31 -7.98 -20.34
C PHE A 22 -7.97 -8.44 -19.73
N ILE A 23 -7.40 -9.53 -20.24
CA ILE A 23 -6.08 -10.02 -19.82
C ILE A 23 -4.99 -8.97 -20.03
N LEU A 24 -4.97 -8.32 -21.20
CA LEU A 24 -3.98 -7.27 -21.48
C LEU A 24 -4.12 -6.06 -20.55
N ARG A 25 -5.35 -5.68 -20.18
CA ARG A 25 -5.59 -4.63 -19.17
C ARG A 25 -5.09 -5.06 -17.79
N PHE A 26 -5.33 -6.30 -17.40
CA PHE A 26 -4.90 -6.85 -16.11
C PHE A 26 -3.37 -6.91 -15.99
N ILE A 27 -2.69 -7.40 -17.03
CA ILE A 27 -1.22 -7.43 -17.10
C ILE A 27 -0.65 -6.01 -17.07
N LYS A 28 -1.25 -5.06 -17.82
CA LYS A 28 -0.83 -3.66 -17.80
C LYS A 28 -0.99 -3.05 -16.40
N SER A 29 -2.07 -3.36 -15.69
CA SER A 29 -2.31 -2.92 -14.31
C SER A 29 -1.25 -3.45 -13.34
N LEU A 30 -0.89 -4.74 -13.44
CA LEU A 30 0.15 -5.37 -12.64
C LEU A 30 1.53 -4.72 -12.87
N ILE A 31 1.90 -4.50 -14.13
CA ILE A 31 3.24 -3.98 -14.48
C ILE A 31 3.38 -2.48 -14.20
N PHE A 32 2.33 -1.68 -14.37
CA PHE A 32 2.41 -0.22 -14.21
C PHE A 32 2.43 0.21 -12.74
N ASN A 33 1.92 -0.60 -11.82
CA ASN A 33 1.92 -0.29 -10.40
C ASN A 33 3.35 -0.29 -9.81
N ASP A 34 4.21 -1.22 -10.24
CA ASP A 34 5.59 -1.34 -9.72
C ASP A 34 6.52 -0.20 -10.16
N ARG A 35 6.40 0.30 -11.41
CA ARG A 35 7.36 1.31 -11.95
C ARG A 35 7.18 2.71 -11.35
N THR A 36 6.00 3.01 -10.83
CA THR A 36 5.67 4.35 -10.35
C THR A 36 6.25 4.58 -8.95
N GLU A 37 6.32 3.54 -8.12
CA GLU A 37 7.00 3.59 -6.81
C GLU A 37 8.52 3.74 -6.96
N GLU A 38 9.12 3.08 -7.95
CA GLU A 38 10.57 3.05 -8.12
C GLU A 38 11.18 4.42 -8.51
N LYS A 39 10.44 5.23 -9.29
CA LYS A 39 10.86 6.59 -9.66
C LYS A 39 10.79 7.57 -8.49
N ASP A 40 9.75 7.49 -7.67
CA ASP A 40 9.62 8.32 -6.48
C ASP A 40 10.68 7.95 -5.42
N ILE A 41 11.04 6.66 -5.31
CA ILE A 41 12.13 6.16 -4.46
C ILE A 41 13.52 6.61 -4.96
N LYS A 42 13.76 6.66 -6.28
CA LYS A 42 15.03 7.17 -6.84
C LYS A 42 15.23 8.65 -6.54
N LYS A 43 14.15 9.45 -6.54
CA LYS A 43 14.18 10.89 -6.21
C LYS A 43 14.49 11.15 -4.72
N LEU A 44 14.15 10.21 -3.83
CA LEU A 44 14.53 10.23 -2.41
C LEU A 44 15.97 9.76 -2.14
N LYS A 45 16.56 8.94 -3.02
CA LYS A 45 17.91 8.39 -2.85
C LYS A 45 19.04 9.35 -3.26
N SER A 46 18.75 10.38 -4.06
CA SER A 46 19.74 11.33 -4.59
C SER A 46 20.10 12.48 -3.64
N THR A 47 19.51 12.56 -2.44
CA THR A 47 19.98 13.48 -1.40
C THR A 47 21.31 12.97 -0.82
N SER A 48 22.23 13.92 -0.61
CA SER A 48 23.69 13.73 -0.54
C SER A 48 24.16 12.71 0.51
N LYS A 49 25.31 12.10 0.24
CA LYS A 49 25.93 11.05 1.07
C LYS A 49 26.29 11.53 2.48
N GLN A 50 26.46 12.85 2.66
CA GLN A 50 26.78 13.50 3.94
C GLN A 50 25.57 13.68 4.85
N ASP A 51 24.37 13.93 4.30
CA ASP A 51 23.14 14.09 5.08
C ASP A 51 22.66 12.77 5.70
N LYS A 52 23.03 11.63 5.09
CA LYS A 52 22.64 10.29 5.53
C LYS A 52 23.31 9.90 6.86
N GLU A 53 24.55 10.30 7.11
CA GLU A 53 25.25 9.92 8.34
C GLU A 53 24.77 10.72 9.57
N SER A 54 24.43 12.00 9.39
CA SER A 54 23.77 12.80 10.43
C SER A 54 22.34 12.35 10.71
N LEU A 55 21.59 11.94 9.69
CA LEU A 55 20.27 11.32 9.85
C LEU A 55 20.37 9.96 10.56
N ILE A 56 21.29 9.08 10.17
CA ILE A 56 21.46 7.74 10.78
C ILE A 56 21.79 7.85 12.27
N LYS A 57 22.52 8.89 12.69
CA LYS A 57 22.82 9.17 14.10
C LYS A 57 21.62 9.72 14.89
N ALA A 58 20.69 10.43 14.25
CA ALA A 58 19.40 10.83 14.83
C ALA A 58 18.37 9.67 14.85
N LEU A 59 18.57 8.67 14.00
CA LEU A 59 17.67 7.56 13.70
C LEU A 59 17.81 6.36 14.68
N GLY A 60 18.50 6.50 15.80
CA GLY A 60 18.42 5.56 16.93
C GLY A 60 17.15 5.72 17.78
N ASN A 61 16.52 6.89 17.69
CA ASN A 61 15.26 7.20 18.35
C ASN A 61 14.16 7.31 17.29
N GLU A 62 12.92 7.15 17.75
CA GLU A 62 11.68 7.38 17.00
C GLU A 62 11.81 8.65 16.13
N LEU A 63 11.28 8.63 14.89
CA LEU A 63 11.31 9.84 14.04
C LEU A 63 10.75 11.02 14.85
N PRO A 64 11.45 12.16 14.93
CA PRO A 64 10.96 13.28 15.71
C PRO A 64 9.60 13.71 15.18
N GLN A 65 8.64 13.90 16.08
CA GLN A 65 7.23 14.22 15.80
C GLN A 65 7.07 15.25 14.66
N LYS A 66 7.89 16.31 14.69
CA LYS A 66 7.91 17.38 13.68
C LYS A 66 8.14 16.90 12.23
N GLU A 67 8.87 15.80 12.01
CA GLU A 67 9.06 15.25 10.66
C GLU A 67 7.85 14.45 10.20
N LEU A 68 7.20 13.73 11.11
CA LEU A 68 5.98 12.98 10.81
C LEU A 68 4.82 13.93 10.50
N ASP A 69 4.70 15.02 11.24
CA ASP A 69 3.69 16.06 10.99
C ASP A 69 3.86 16.67 9.58
N LYS A 70 5.09 17.03 9.19
CA LYS A 70 5.40 17.55 7.84
C LYS A 70 5.04 16.56 6.73
N ILE A 71 5.24 15.27 6.98
CA ILE A 71 4.89 14.21 6.03
C ILE A 71 3.38 14.07 5.95
N ASN A 72 2.68 14.12 7.10
CA ASN A 72 1.23 14.09 7.14
C ASN A 72 0.62 15.26 6.37
N ASP A 73 1.13 16.48 6.57
CA ASP A 73 0.68 17.68 5.86
C ASP A 73 0.90 17.58 4.34
N LYS A 74 1.98 16.92 3.92
CA LYS A 74 2.35 16.79 2.51
C LYS A 74 1.62 15.69 1.76
N TYR A 75 1.37 14.55 2.42
CA TYR A 75 0.80 13.35 1.78
C TYR A 75 -0.61 13.02 2.25
N GLY A 76 -1.14 13.78 3.21
CA GLY A 76 -2.55 13.85 3.55
C GLY A 76 -3.09 12.78 4.50
N LEU A 77 -2.35 11.69 4.80
CA LEU A 77 -2.83 10.70 5.77
C LEU A 77 -1.76 9.70 6.26
N LEU A 78 -0.99 10.03 7.31
CA LEU A 78 -0.23 8.99 8.00
C LEU A 78 -1.17 8.07 8.80
N LEU A 79 -0.91 6.77 8.77
CA LEU A 79 -1.68 5.79 9.53
C LEU A 79 -0.85 5.26 10.70
N LYS A 80 -1.46 5.25 11.88
CA LYS A 80 -0.97 4.53 13.05
C LYS A 80 -1.72 3.21 13.14
N ILE A 81 -0.98 2.11 13.13
CA ILE A 81 -1.53 0.76 13.27
C ILE A 81 -1.03 0.11 14.54
N ASN A 82 -1.89 -0.65 15.21
CA ASN A 82 -1.48 -1.63 16.19
C ASN A 82 -1.34 -2.99 15.50
N TYR A 83 -0.13 -3.55 15.48
CA TYR A 83 0.20 -4.71 14.68
C TYR A 83 0.81 -5.83 15.50
N LYS A 84 0.22 -7.02 15.40
CA LYS A 84 0.74 -8.25 16.01
C LYS A 84 1.89 -8.81 15.17
N ASP A 85 3.09 -8.80 15.74
CA ASP A 85 4.29 -9.29 15.07
C ASP A 85 4.32 -10.83 14.95
N SER A 86 5.35 -11.37 14.30
CA SER A 86 5.51 -12.82 14.13
C SER A 86 5.77 -13.58 15.43
N LYS A 87 6.14 -12.88 16.51
CA LYS A 87 6.33 -13.45 17.84
C LYS A 87 5.06 -13.34 18.69
N GLY A 88 3.99 -12.73 18.15
CA GLY A 88 2.73 -12.54 18.84
C GLY A 88 2.66 -11.27 19.69
N ASN A 89 3.67 -10.39 19.64
CA ASN A 89 3.67 -9.14 20.39
C ASN A 89 2.95 -8.04 19.63
N ASP A 90 2.15 -7.25 20.34
CA ASP A 90 1.54 -6.06 19.77
C ASP A 90 2.57 -4.93 19.68
N THR A 91 2.61 -4.29 18.51
CA THR A 91 3.57 -3.24 18.20
C THR A 91 2.86 -2.09 17.51
N THR A 92 3.01 -0.89 18.04
CA THR A 92 2.53 0.32 17.37
C THR A 92 3.46 0.67 16.20
N ARG A 93 2.89 0.93 15.03
CA ARG A 93 3.66 1.27 13.82
C ARG A 93 3.01 2.43 13.09
N ILE A 94 3.84 3.36 12.64
CA ILE A 94 3.42 4.42 11.73
C ILE A 94 3.79 3.98 10.32
N ILE A 95 2.81 4.02 9.43
CA ILE A 95 2.96 3.63 8.03
C ILE A 95 2.52 4.75 7.10
N MET A 96 3.13 4.79 5.91
CA MET A 96 2.82 5.78 4.89
C MET A 96 1.44 5.52 4.27
N PRO A 97 0.68 6.58 3.88
CA PRO A 97 -0.61 6.45 3.21
C PRO A 97 -0.54 5.62 1.93
N ALA A 98 -1.66 5.00 1.57
CA ALA A 98 -1.94 4.62 0.20
C ALA A 98 -2.12 5.90 -0.63
N LYS A 99 -1.55 5.96 -1.85
CA LYS A 99 -1.52 7.16 -2.71
C LYS A 99 -2.90 7.76 -3.03
N LYS A 100 -3.97 7.02 -2.77
CA LYS A 100 -5.35 7.47 -2.57
C LYS A 100 -5.92 6.53 -1.52
N VAL A 101 -6.55 7.09 -0.49
CA VAL A 101 -7.04 6.35 0.66
C VAL A 101 -8.32 5.63 0.24
N ASP A 102 -8.17 4.44 -0.33
CA ASP A 102 -9.23 3.45 -0.29
C ASP A 102 -8.94 2.52 0.89
N LEU A 103 -9.43 2.90 2.07
CA LEU A 103 -9.31 2.06 3.28
C LEU A 103 -10.03 0.73 3.10
N SER A 104 -10.91 0.60 2.11
CA SER A 104 -11.52 -0.66 1.70
C SER A 104 -10.46 -1.65 1.22
N GLU A 105 -9.34 -1.20 0.64
CA GLU A 105 -8.22 -2.08 0.28
C GLU A 105 -7.60 -2.76 1.51
N LEU A 106 -7.57 -2.09 2.67
CA LEU A 106 -7.08 -2.73 3.90
C LEU A 106 -8.01 -3.85 4.38
N LYS A 107 -9.29 -3.80 4.00
CA LYS A 107 -10.29 -4.82 4.32
C LYS A 107 -10.23 -5.99 3.35
N GLU A 108 -10.08 -5.71 2.06
CA GLU A 108 -10.19 -6.72 1.00
C GLU A 108 -8.89 -7.49 0.74
N LEU A 109 -7.74 -6.88 1.07
CA LEU A 109 -6.44 -7.52 0.82
C LEU A 109 -5.99 -8.33 2.03
N GLU A 110 -5.44 -9.53 1.81
CA GLU A 110 -4.77 -10.32 2.85
C GLU A 110 -3.45 -9.65 3.30
N TYR A 111 -2.83 -8.88 2.40
CA TYR A 111 -1.55 -8.22 2.61
C TYR A 111 -1.55 -6.80 2.08
N VAL A 112 -0.90 -5.89 2.81
CA VAL A 112 -0.63 -4.53 2.35
C VAL A 112 0.85 -4.19 2.43
N LYS A 113 1.38 -3.63 1.34
CA LYS A 113 2.76 -3.19 1.25
C LYS A 113 2.82 -1.68 1.48
N ARG A 114 3.46 -1.25 2.56
CA ARG A 114 3.55 0.18 2.95
C ARG A 114 4.93 0.48 3.53
N TYR A 115 5.35 1.74 3.46
CA TYR A 115 6.56 2.18 4.13
C TYR A 115 6.32 2.25 5.64
N CYS A 116 7.15 1.58 6.43
CA CYS A 116 7.10 1.57 7.87
C CYS A 116 8.15 2.53 8.43
N TYR A 117 7.73 3.56 9.16
CA TYR A 117 8.65 4.54 9.74
C TYR A 117 9.50 3.95 10.88
N LEU A 118 8.94 3.02 11.65
CA LEU A 118 9.67 2.30 12.70
C LEU A 118 10.85 1.48 12.14
N ARG A 119 10.66 0.86 10.96
CA ARG A 119 11.67 -0.02 10.33
C ARG A 119 12.39 0.61 9.13
N LYS A 120 12.05 1.86 8.80
CA LYS A 120 12.64 2.71 7.75
C LYS A 120 12.71 2.04 6.40
N GLY A 121 11.66 1.31 6.05
CA GLY A 121 11.62 0.53 4.84
C GLY A 121 10.23 0.07 4.49
N ILE A 122 10.09 -0.33 3.23
CA ILE A 122 8.86 -0.95 2.74
C ILE A 122 8.73 -2.33 3.39
N ARG A 123 7.53 -2.59 3.92
CA ARG A 123 7.16 -3.83 4.58
C ARG A 123 5.79 -4.27 4.11
N THR A 124 5.60 -5.58 4.10
CA THR A 124 4.32 -6.22 3.86
C THR A 124 3.70 -6.58 5.20
N PHE A 125 2.50 -6.09 5.44
CA PHE A 125 1.71 -6.33 6.65
C PHE A 125 0.57 -7.27 6.30
N LYS A 126 0.35 -8.28 7.13
CA LYS A 126 -0.87 -9.08 7.05
C LYS A 126 -2.02 -8.29 7.65
N THR A 127 -3.10 -8.08 6.90
CA THR A 127 -4.22 -7.23 7.36
C THR A 127 -4.92 -7.84 8.58
N ASN A 128 -5.04 -9.17 8.64
CA ASN A 128 -5.57 -9.88 9.81
C ASN A 128 -4.73 -9.80 11.10
N ARG A 129 -3.56 -9.16 11.05
CA ARG A 129 -2.72 -8.88 12.24
C ARG A 129 -2.75 -7.40 12.65
N ILE A 130 -3.55 -6.59 11.95
CA ILE A 130 -3.78 -5.20 12.30
C ILE A 130 -5.01 -5.18 13.21
N ASN A 131 -4.80 -4.95 14.50
CA ASN A 131 -5.89 -4.92 15.50
C ASN A 131 -6.60 -3.58 15.48
N GLU A 132 -5.85 -2.51 15.22
CA GLU A 132 -6.36 -1.14 15.21
C GLU A 132 -5.65 -0.35 14.12
N CYS A 133 -6.39 0.52 13.44
CA CYS A 133 -5.87 1.46 12.47
C CYS A 133 -6.52 2.82 12.71
N CYS A 134 -5.71 3.85 12.91
CA CYS A 134 -6.21 5.21 13.07
C CYS A 134 -5.36 6.22 12.30
N ASN A 135 -5.95 7.37 12.05
CA ASN A 135 -5.22 8.52 11.54
C ASN A 135 -4.17 8.93 12.58
N TYR A 136 -2.91 9.03 12.16
CA TYR A 136 -1.82 9.38 13.05
C TYR A 136 -1.97 10.78 13.67
N SER A 137 -2.50 11.74 12.91
CA SER A 137 -2.58 13.14 13.34
C SER A 137 -3.89 13.47 14.06
N THR A 138 -5.02 12.89 13.64
CA THR A 138 -6.33 13.17 14.27
C THR A 138 -6.72 12.14 15.33
N GLY A 139 -6.10 10.96 15.32
CA GLY A 139 -6.49 9.84 16.18
C GLY A 139 -7.81 9.17 15.77
N GLU A 140 -8.44 9.61 14.68
CA GLU A 140 -9.69 9.02 14.18
C GLU A 140 -9.47 7.56 13.83
N VAL A 141 -10.24 6.68 14.48
CA VAL A 141 -10.15 5.23 14.30
C VAL A 141 -10.92 4.83 13.05
N TYR A 142 -10.27 4.08 12.18
CA TYR A 142 -10.89 3.45 11.03
C TYR A 142 -11.38 2.05 11.42
N ILE A 143 -12.69 1.93 11.63
CA ILE A 143 -13.30 0.67 12.05
C ILE A 143 -13.27 -0.32 10.88
N MET A 144 -12.46 -1.36 11.05
CA MET A 144 -12.43 -2.53 10.17
C MET A 144 -13.46 -3.54 10.70
N ASP A 145 -14.72 -3.39 10.27
CA ASP A 145 -15.86 -4.29 10.45
C ASP A 145 -15.92 -5.13 11.75
N GLY A 146 -16.57 -4.58 12.78
CA GLY A 146 -17.35 -5.36 13.74
C GLY A 146 -16.58 -6.16 14.80
N GLN A 147 -15.25 -6.12 14.83
CA GLN A 147 -14.49 -6.60 15.98
C GLN A 147 -13.73 -5.44 16.62
N ILE A 148 -14.38 -4.84 17.62
CA ILE A 148 -13.64 -4.36 18.79
C ILE A 148 -13.17 -5.65 19.47
N LEU A 149 -11.87 -5.91 19.47
CA LEU A 149 -11.26 -6.87 20.38
C LEU A 149 -10.45 -6.09 21.42
#